data_AF-A0A0F6AA13-F1
#
_entry.id   AF-A0A0F6AA13-F1
#
_cell.length_a   1.000
_cell.length_b   1.000
_cell.length_c   1.000
_cell.angle_alpha   90.00
_cell.angle_beta   90.00
_cell.angle_gamma   90.00
#
_symmetry.space_group_name_H-M   'P 1'
#
loop_
_entity.id
_entity.type
_entity.pdbx_description
1 polymer ?
#
loop_
_entity_poly.entity_id
_entity_poly.type
_entity_poly.pdbx_seq_one_letter_code
_entity_poly.pdbx_strand_id
1 'polypeptide(L)'
;MKHILMVGAALSTMSLSANEGNSVAVPHEFFANTPAKAAEVNENFSFLSGHISENQTKLAELNTSLTSVVSGLNSQLTNANDKIENNTTSISTLQQAVSGNENALNNFIGSSLVSIQSLQTDKQLKTTQITQINTSLGSIRAEMADQAQTITALNTASTQNGAALEVMNTSLQVQTQAVSLANTRIQANESSLSALQQKVTQQEAVDTNIENRVTQLNTGISSVNTQLTAISTRSQANESSLNALQERVAQQEAVDTNIENRVTQLSNGVSSVNTQLSAISTRSQNNENSITTLSSSQTTLNTDLTNLDAAVSNLSATVNTQSSTISTIQSSVQGHGGRLDALEAARQPIQTYDPIINPHEDILDAPINYSYIATAPGDVFSLHGENFRMYRFPVMDFETNQRYAVDIPLSEGNTYESIGVSTMCSTFHLSPSQPIGDNAKAIFSVSGFMQRQYKMGSDKIESSYSLQRLRPQIQVKIGRYTCFSLTLGKWSGGMEVDGQGALASGQYDLTNGFNWPAKADRIDEVVDFSRLANYIRVTAL
;
A
#
# COMPACT_ATOMS: atom_id res chain seq x y z
N MET A 1 -181.03 -56.43 7.00
CA MET A 1 -181.27 -57.87 6.73
C MET A 1 -182.73 -58.07 6.35
N LYS A 2 -183.09 -59.12 5.60
CA LYS A 2 -184.51 -59.40 5.31
C LYS A 2 -185.19 -60.03 6.54
N HIS A 3 -186.24 -59.41 7.05
CA HIS A 3 -187.26 -60.08 7.86
C HIS A 3 -188.63 -59.78 7.23
N ILE A 4 -189.00 -60.64 6.28
CA ILE A 4 -190.37 -60.73 5.78
C ILE A 4 -191.14 -61.50 6.85
N LEU A 5 -191.69 -60.79 7.84
CA LEU A 5 -192.62 -61.42 8.77
C LEU A 5 -193.94 -61.66 8.02
N MET A 6 -194.29 -62.94 7.86
CA MET A 6 -195.45 -63.36 7.10
C MET A 6 -196.73 -62.84 7.74
N VAL A 7 -197.69 -62.41 6.92
CA VAL A 7 -199.07 -62.17 7.35
C VAL A 7 -199.73 -63.53 7.59
N GLY A 8 -199.49 -64.09 8.78
CA GLY A 8 -200.09 -65.32 9.26
C GLY A 8 -201.58 -65.14 9.57
N ALA A 9 -202.38 -64.93 8.53
CA ALA A 9 -203.83 -64.83 8.66
C ALA A 9 -204.39 -66.19 9.09
N ALA A 10 -204.81 -66.29 10.35
CA ALA A 10 -205.60 -67.41 10.85
C ALA A 10 -207.03 -67.34 10.27
N LEU A 11 -207.17 -67.58 8.97
CA LEU A 11 -208.44 -67.92 8.34
C LEU A 11 -208.84 -69.32 8.82
N SER A 12 -209.42 -69.39 10.01
CA SER A 12 -210.17 -70.55 10.46
C SER A 12 -211.24 -70.87 9.41
N THR A 13 -211.16 -72.06 8.83
CA THR A 13 -212.00 -72.46 7.70
C THR A 13 -213.46 -72.59 8.13
N MET A 14 -214.27 -71.55 7.89
CA MET A 14 -215.73 -71.68 7.90
C MET A 14 -216.17 -72.55 6.72
N SER A 15 -216.30 -73.86 6.99
CA SER A 15 -216.90 -74.81 6.06
C SER A 15 -218.41 -74.57 5.97
N LEU A 16 -218.83 -73.74 5.02
CA LEU A 16 -220.25 -73.61 4.66
C LEU A 16 -220.77 -74.92 4.08
N SER A 17 -221.62 -75.62 4.82
CA SER A 17 -222.49 -76.67 4.29
C SER A 17 -223.91 -76.12 4.10
N ALA A 18 -224.09 -75.31 3.05
CA ALA A 18 -225.43 -74.95 2.56
C ALA A 18 -226.06 -76.19 1.91
N ASN A 19 -226.84 -76.94 2.67
CA ASN A 19 -227.46 -78.19 2.22
C ASN A 19 -228.74 -77.90 1.40
N GLU A 20 -228.57 -77.37 0.19
CA GLU A 20 -229.65 -77.17 -0.77
C GLU A 20 -230.20 -78.51 -1.27
N GLY A 21 -231.51 -78.61 -1.45
CA GLY A 21 -232.15 -79.68 -2.23
C GLY A 21 -233.36 -80.34 -1.58
N ASN A 22 -233.36 -80.58 -0.27
CA ASN A 22 -234.52 -81.15 0.39
C ASN A 22 -235.63 -80.10 0.55
N SER A 23 -236.69 -80.26 -0.24
CA SER A 23 -238.01 -79.73 0.10
C SER A 23 -238.34 -80.06 1.55
N VAL A 24 -238.84 -79.09 2.31
CA VAL A 24 -239.35 -79.31 3.66
C VAL A 24 -240.67 -80.07 3.54
N ALA A 25 -240.55 -81.40 3.42
CA ALA A 25 -241.64 -82.34 3.57
C ALA A 25 -242.14 -82.27 5.01
N VAL A 26 -243.11 -81.38 5.24
CA VAL A 26 -243.81 -81.28 6.51
C VAL A 26 -244.45 -82.64 6.84
N PRO A 27 -244.46 -83.09 8.11
CA PRO A 27 -244.76 -84.48 8.46
C PRO A 27 -246.13 -85.00 8.01
N HIS A 28 -247.10 -84.13 7.70
CA HIS A 28 -248.42 -84.51 7.20
C HIS A 28 -248.85 -83.72 5.96
N GLU A 29 -249.25 -84.41 4.89
CA GLU A 29 -249.86 -83.81 3.70
C GLU A 29 -251.40 -83.84 3.78
N PHE A 30 -252.05 -82.72 3.48
CA PHE A 30 -253.51 -82.59 3.58
C PHE A 30 -254.18 -82.49 2.21
N PHE A 31 -254.94 -83.52 1.85
CA PHE A 31 -255.76 -83.56 0.66
C PHE A 31 -257.15 -82.96 0.92
N ALA A 32 -257.69 -82.24 -0.08
CA ALA A 32 -258.95 -81.53 0.06
C ALA A 32 -260.14 -82.46 0.37
N ASN A 33 -261.09 -81.97 1.18
CA ASN A 33 -262.27 -82.68 1.68
C ASN A 33 -262.02 -83.90 2.59
N THR A 34 -260.77 -84.24 2.91
CA THR A 34 -260.45 -85.13 4.04
C THR A 34 -260.29 -84.34 5.34
N PRO A 35 -260.88 -84.76 6.48
CA PRO A 35 -260.65 -84.09 7.76
C PRO A 35 -259.21 -84.30 8.26
N ALA A 36 -258.38 -83.26 8.14
CA ALA A 36 -257.08 -83.18 8.80
C ALA A 36 -257.26 -83.16 10.33
N LYS A 37 -256.43 -83.90 11.08
CA LYS A 37 -256.44 -83.79 12.55
C LYS A 37 -255.68 -82.53 12.97
N ALA A 38 -256.19 -81.80 13.96
CA ALA A 38 -255.52 -80.62 14.47
C ALA A 38 -254.09 -80.89 15.02
N ALA A 39 -253.81 -82.12 15.48
CA ALA A 39 -252.47 -82.56 15.86
C ALA A 39 -251.48 -82.53 14.67
N GLU A 40 -251.91 -83.03 13.52
CA GLU A 40 -251.09 -83.13 12.30
C GLU A 40 -250.73 -81.72 11.77
N VAL A 41 -251.68 -80.79 11.83
CA VAL A 41 -251.46 -79.37 11.49
C VAL A 41 -250.49 -78.71 12.48
N ASN A 42 -250.62 -78.99 13.77
CA ASN A 42 -249.72 -78.47 14.81
C ASN A 42 -248.30 -79.06 14.71
N GLU A 43 -248.14 -80.30 14.26
CA GLU A 43 -246.81 -80.88 13.97
C GLU A 43 -246.15 -80.17 12.78
N ASN A 44 -246.88 -79.88 11.70
CA ASN A 44 -246.38 -79.09 10.58
C ASN A 44 -245.95 -77.67 11.01
N PHE A 45 -246.74 -76.98 11.85
CA PHE A 45 -246.35 -75.68 12.40
C PHE A 45 -245.17 -75.76 13.37
N SER A 46 -245.08 -76.81 14.18
CA SER A 46 -243.93 -77.04 15.08
C SER A 46 -242.64 -77.28 14.29
N PHE A 47 -242.72 -78.04 13.19
CA PHE A 47 -241.60 -78.28 12.28
C PHE A 47 -241.09 -76.98 11.65
N LEU A 48 -242.00 -76.19 11.07
CA LEU A 48 -241.67 -74.90 10.45
C LEU A 48 -241.12 -73.89 11.47
N SER A 49 -241.69 -73.85 12.68
CA SER A 49 -241.19 -73.03 13.78
C SER A 49 -239.76 -73.41 14.17
N GLY A 50 -239.46 -74.71 14.29
CA GLY A 50 -238.12 -75.21 14.57
C GLY A 50 -237.09 -74.81 13.50
N HIS A 51 -237.41 -74.95 12.22
CA HIS A 51 -236.55 -74.52 11.12
C HIS A 51 -236.37 -72.98 11.06
N ILE A 52 -237.38 -72.20 11.42
CA ILE A 52 -237.25 -70.73 11.54
C ILE A 52 -236.31 -70.36 12.69
N SER A 53 -236.44 -71.00 13.86
CA SER A 53 -235.51 -70.80 14.98
C SER A 53 -234.08 -71.22 14.65
N GLU A 54 -233.87 -72.36 13.97
CA GLU A 54 -232.53 -72.73 13.48
C GLU A 54 -231.91 -71.66 12.57
N ASN A 55 -232.70 -71.11 11.63
CA ASN A 55 -232.19 -70.09 10.72
C ASN A 55 -231.96 -68.74 11.42
N GLN A 56 -232.73 -68.41 12.46
CA GLN A 56 -232.43 -67.26 13.33
C GLN A 56 -231.11 -67.46 14.10
N THR A 57 -230.86 -68.65 14.64
CA THR A 57 -229.58 -69.00 15.29
C THR A 57 -228.41 -68.88 14.31
N LYS A 58 -228.51 -69.47 13.12
CA LYS A 58 -227.47 -69.38 12.06
C LYS A 58 -227.21 -67.93 11.63
N LEU A 59 -228.24 -67.07 11.57
CA LEU A 59 -228.08 -65.65 11.26
C LEU A 59 -227.38 -64.88 12.40
N ALA A 60 -227.67 -65.22 13.66
CA ALA A 60 -227.03 -64.62 14.83
C ALA A 60 -225.55 -65.05 14.95
N GLU A 61 -225.24 -66.32 14.68
CA GLU A 61 -223.87 -66.84 14.59
C GLU A 61 -223.08 -66.14 13.47
N LEU A 62 -223.68 -66.00 12.28
CA LEU A 62 -223.07 -65.28 11.16
C LEU A 62 -222.79 -63.80 11.49
N ASN A 63 -223.73 -63.11 12.13
CA ASN A 63 -223.55 -61.72 12.55
C ASN A 63 -222.47 -61.56 13.64
N THR A 64 -222.40 -62.53 14.56
CA THR A 64 -221.33 -62.59 15.59
C THR A 64 -219.96 -62.81 14.95
N SER A 65 -219.87 -63.73 13.99
CA SER A 65 -218.64 -64.00 13.23
C SER A 65 -218.19 -62.78 12.41
N LEU A 66 -219.13 -62.14 11.68
CA LEU A 66 -218.84 -60.91 10.92
C LEU A 66 -218.32 -59.78 11.82
N THR A 67 -218.93 -59.59 13.00
CA THR A 67 -218.47 -58.62 14.01
C THR A 67 -217.06 -58.94 14.50
N SER A 68 -216.72 -60.22 14.70
CA SER A 68 -215.37 -60.66 15.07
C SER A 68 -214.36 -60.44 13.93
N VAL A 69 -214.74 -60.64 12.67
CA VAL A 69 -213.87 -60.39 11.51
C VAL A 69 -213.59 -58.89 11.35
N VAL A 70 -214.62 -58.05 11.46
CA VAL A 70 -214.49 -56.58 11.35
C VAL A 70 -213.62 -56.00 12.47
N SER A 71 -213.82 -56.43 13.73
CA SER A 71 -212.97 -55.98 14.84
C SER A 71 -211.51 -56.46 14.71
N GLY A 72 -211.29 -57.70 14.22
CA GLY A 72 -209.97 -58.21 13.90
C GLY A 72 -209.26 -57.40 12.79
N LEU A 73 -209.95 -57.10 11.69
CA LEU A 73 -209.44 -56.25 10.60
C LEU A 73 -209.13 -54.83 11.08
N ASN A 74 -210.00 -54.23 11.90
CA ASN A 74 -209.78 -52.88 12.41
C ASN A 74 -208.57 -52.84 13.36
N SER A 75 -208.39 -53.86 14.21
CA SER A 75 -207.18 -54.02 15.04
C SER A 75 -205.92 -54.19 14.18
N GLN A 76 -205.97 -54.97 13.08
CA GLN A 76 -204.85 -55.08 12.14
C GLN A 76 -204.53 -53.75 11.46
N LEU A 77 -205.54 -52.93 11.13
CA LEU A 77 -205.36 -51.61 10.54
C LEU A 77 -204.71 -50.62 11.52
N THR A 78 -205.12 -50.59 12.78
CA THR A 78 -204.44 -49.81 13.83
C THR A 78 -202.97 -50.24 13.94
N ASN A 79 -202.70 -51.54 14.11
CA ASN A 79 -201.35 -52.10 14.16
C ASN A 79 -200.50 -51.82 12.90
N ALA A 80 -201.13 -51.56 11.74
CA ALA A 80 -200.45 -51.18 10.52
C ALA A 80 -200.13 -49.68 10.49
N ASN A 81 -201.08 -48.82 10.89
CA ASN A 81 -200.88 -47.38 11.01
C ASN A 81 -199.81 -47.04 12.04
N ASP A 82 -199.84 -47.68 13.22
CA ASP A 82 -198.82 -47.52 14.26
C ASP A 82 -197.41 -47.85 13.71
N LYS A 83 -197.30 -48.91 12.89
CA LYS A 83 -196.05 -49.28 12.23
C LYS A 83 -195.64 -48.28 11.15
N ILE A 84 -196.58 -47.70 10.41
CA ILE A 84 -196.30 -46.65 9.41
C ILE A 84 -195.82 -45.38 10.10
N GLU A 85 -196.40 -44.98 11.23
CA GLU A 85 -195.97 -43.81 12.00
C GLU A 85 -194.59 -44.02 12.66
N ASN A 86 -194.35 -45.19 13.25
CA ASN A 86 -193.03 -45.58 13.76
C ASN A 86 -191.97 -45.63 12.64
N ASN A 87 -192.31 -46.16 11.46
CA ASN A 87 -191.42 -46.15 10.29
C ASN A 87 -191.17 -44.74 9.76
N THR A 88 -192.19 -43.88 9.72
CA THR A 88 -192.08 -42.48 9.26
C THR A 88 -191.18 -41.67 10.19
N THR A 89 -191.34 -41.88 11.50
CA THR A 89 -190.45 -41.33 12.54
C THR A 89 -189.02 -41.84 12.34
N SER A 90 -188.84 -43.15 12.17
CA SER A 90 -187.52 -43.78 11.95
C SER A 90 -186.82 -43.27 10.68
N ILE A 91 -187.56 -43.10 9.58
CA ILE A 91 -187.07 -42.50 8.33
C ILE A 91 -186.64 -41.05 8.56
N SER A 92 -187.44 -40.27 9.30
CA SER A 92 -187.11 -38.87 9.63
C SER A 92 -185.86 -38.74 10.50
N THR A 93 -185.62 -39.69 11.42
CA THR A 93 -184.37 -39.80 12.19
C THR A 93 -183.20 -40.20 11.30
N LEU A 94 -183.38 -41.18 10.41
CA LEU A 94 -182.35 -41.62 9.47
C LEU A 94 -181.94 -40.52 8.48
N GLN A 95 -182.89 -39.73 7.98
CA GLN A 95 -182.61 -38.57 7.11
C GLN A 95 -181.76 -37.52 7.84
N GLN A 96 -182.11 -37.17 9.08
CA GLN A 96 -181.30 -36.26 9.91
C GLN A 96 -179.89 -36.83 10.18
N ALA A 97 -179.77 -38.14 10.43
CA ALA A 97 -178.48 -38.79 10.62
C ALA A 97 -177.63 -38.80 9.33
N VAL A 98 -178.24 -39.02 8.16
CA VAL A 98 -177.55 -38.94 6.86
C VAL A 98 -177.05 -37.52 6.62
N SER A 99 -177.88 -36.49 6.75
CA SER A 99 -177.41 -35.11 6.54
C SER A 99 -176.45 -34.61 7.63
N GLY A 100 -176.52 -35.15 8.84
CA GLY A 100 -175.47 -34.98 9.85
C GLY A 100 -174.13 -35.56 9.39
N ASN A 101 -174.13 -36.78 8.85
CA ASN A 101 -172.94 -37.45 8.33
C ASN A 101 -172.40 -36.77 7.06
N GLU A 102 -173.25 -36.29 6.14
CA GLU A 102 -172.87 -35.52 4.96
C GLU A 102 -172.15 -34.23 5.35
N ASN A 103 -172.70 -33.48 6.32
CA ASN A 103 -172.06 -32.27 6.84
C ASN A 103 -170.74 -32.58 7.56
N ALA A 104 -170.68 -33.63 8.36
CA ALA A 104 -169.44 -34.07 9.02
C ALA A 104 -168.35 -34.47 7.99
N LEU A 105 -168.73 -35.22 6.95
CA LEU A 105 -167.84 -35.63 5.88
C LEU A 105 -167.34 -34.43 5.05
N ASN A 106 -168.21 -33.49 4.69
CA ASN A 106 -167.84 -32.27 3.98
C ASN A 106 -166.86 -31.41 4.80
N ASN A 107 -167.10 -31.27 6.11
CA ASN A 107 -166.19 -30.57 7.02
C ASN A 107 -164.82 -31.28 7.15
N PHE A 108 -164.81 -32.61 7.20
CA PHE A 108 -163.58 -33.40 7.22
C PHE A 108 -162.79 -33.29 5.91
N ILE A 109 -163.47 -33.34 4.75
CA ILE A 109 -162.84 -33.18 3.44
C ILE A 109 -162.27 -31.76 3.28
N GLY A 110 -163.03 -30.73 3.64
CA GLY A 110 -162.59 -29.32 3.56
C GLY A 110 -161.36 -29.03 4.41
N SER A 111 -161.38 -29.46 5.68
CA SER A 111 -160.22 -29.31 6.59
C SER A 111 -159.01 -30.13 6.16
N SER A 112 -159.22 -31.35 5.63
CA SER A 112 -158.16 -32.17 5.04
C SER A 112 -157.55 -31.52 3.80
N LEU A 113 -158.36 -30.92 2.92
CA LEU A 113 -157.89 -30.24 1.72
C LEU A 113 -157.02 -29.02 2.06
N VAL A 114 -157.44 -28.20 3.02
CA VAL A 114 -156.63 -27.07 3.53
C VAL A 114 -155.31 -27.56 4.13
N SER A 115 -155.34 -28.67 4.87
CA SER A 115 -154.13 -29.30 5.44
C SER A 115 -153.17 -29.79 4.35
N ILE A 116 -153.70 -30.41 3.29
CA ILE A 116 -152.92 -30.86 2.11
C ILE A 116 -152.32 -29.67 1.36
N GLN A 117 -153.07 -28.59 1.15
CA GLN A 117 -152.58 -27.37 0.49
C GLN A 117 -151.47 -26.69 1.32
N SER A 118 -151.60 -26.67 2.65
CA SER A 118 -150.56 -26.18 3.56
C SER A 118 -149.28 -27.02 3.45
N LEU A 119 -149.38 -28.35 3.49
CA LEU A 119 -148.25 -29.27 3.33
C LEU A 119 -147.60 -29.19 1.94
N GLN A 120 -148.38 -28.95 0.88
CA GLN A 120 -147.85 -28.72 -0.47
C GLN A 120 -147.06 -27.40 -0.53
N THR A 121 -147.53 -26.35 0.14
CA THR A 121 -146.86 -25.04 0.23
C THR A 121 -145.54 -25.14 1.01
N ASP A 122 -145.55 -25.81 2.18
CA ASP A 122 -144.35 -26.09 2.97
C ASP A 122 -143.34 -26.96 2.21
N LYS A 123 -143.80 -27.98 1.47
CA LYS A 123 -142.93 -28.77 0.57
C LYS A 123 -142.27 -27.90 -0.50
N GLN A 124 -143.01 -26.99 -1.14
CA GLN A 124 -142.44 -26.07 -2.14
C GLN A 124 -141.39 -25.14 -1.50
N LEU A 125 -141.71 -24.54 -0.35
CA LEU A 125 -140.78 -23.68 0.40
C LEU A 125 -139.48 -24.42 0.77
N LYS A 126 -139.59 -25.64 1.32
CA LYS A 126 -138.41 -26.49 1.62
C LYS A 126 -137.61 -26.86 0.37
N THR A 127 -138.27 -27.10 -0.77
CA THR A 127 -137.59 -27.39 -2.04
C THR A 127 -136.76 -26.19 -2.52
N THR A 128 -137.30 -24.98 -2.39
CA THR A 128 -136.56 -23.73 -2.67
C THR A 128 -135.40 -23.54 -1.70
N GLN A 129 -135.61 -23.76 -0.39
CA GLN A 129 -134.55 -23.69 0.62
C GLN A 129 -133.41 -24.68 0.35
N ILE A 130 -133.73 -25.95 0.03
CA ILE A 130 -132.73 -26.98 -0.34
C ILE A 130 -131.95 -26.54 -1.59
N THR A 131 -132.62 -25.95 -2.58
CA THR A 131 -131.97 -25.45 -3.80
C THR A 131 -130.99 -24.30 -3.46
N GLN A 132 -131.41 -23.34 -2.64
CA GLN A 132 -130.56 -22.24 -2.17
C GLN A 132 -129.34 -22.76 -1.37
N ILE A 133 -129.55 -23.70 -0.44
CA ILE A 133 -128.49 -24.36 0.34
C ILE A 133 -127.49 -25.06 -0.58
N ASN A 134 -127.97 -25.80 -1.59
CA ASN A 134 -127.10 -26.47 -2.55
C ASN A 134 -126.25 -25.49 -3.38
N THR A 135 -126.81 -24.35 -3.79
CA THR A 135 -126.06 -23.28 -4.47
C THR A 135 -124.98 -22.68 -3.56
N SER A 136 -125.32 -22.33 -2.31
CA SER A 136 -124.35 -21.80 -1.34
C SER A 136 -123.23 -22.80 -1.01
N LEU A 137 -123.57 -24.09 -0.86
CA LEU A 137 -122.59 -25.17 -0.73
C LEU A 137 -121.76 -25.38 -2.01
N GLY A 138 -122.24 -24.94 -3.18
CA GLY A 138 -121.46 -24.86 -4.41
C GLY A 138 -120.38 -23.79 -4.30
N SER A 139 -120.76 -22.55 -4.00
CA SER A 139 -119.83 -21.42 -3.84
C SER A 139 -118.77 -21.69 -2.77
N ILE A 140 -119.17 -22.17 -1.59
CA ILE A 140 -118.25 -22.48 -0.49
C ILE A 140 -117.19 -23.52 -0.90
N ARG A 141 -117.55 -24.51 -1.72
CA ARG A 141 -116.57 -25.50 -2.23
C ARG A 141 -115.58 -24.90 -3.23
N ALA A 142 -116.01 -23.92 -4.04
CA ALA A 142 -115.10 -23.19 -4.93
C ALA A 142 -114.14 -22.31 -4.12
N GLU A 143 -114.66 -21.51 -3.17
CA GLU A 143 -113.87 -20.68 -2.26
C GLU A 143 -112.84 -21.52 -1.48
N MET A 144 -113.21 -22.70 -0.97
CA MET A 144 -112.29 -23.63 -0.32
C MET A 144 -111.20 -24.17 -1.27
N ALA A 145 -111.50 -24.39 -2.55
CA ALA A 145 -110.52 -24.84 -3.54
C ALA A 145 -109.51 -23.73 -3.89
N ASP A 146 -109.98 -22.49 -4.03
CA ASP A 146 -109.12 -21.33 -4.28
C ASP A 146 -108.25 -21.00 -3.07
N GLN A 147 -108.78 -21.15 -1.85
CA GLN A 147 -108.01 -21.08 -0.60
C GLN A 147 -106.94 -22.18 -0.53
N ALA A 148 -107.24 -23.43 -0.91
CA ALA A 148 -106.26 -24.51 -0.93
C ALA A 148 -105.13 -24.28 -1.94
N GLN A 149 -105.44 -23.74 -3.13
CA GLN A 149 -104.42 -23.28 -4.09
C GLN A 149 -103.57 -22.14 -3.51
N THR A 150 -104.20 -21.16 -2.87
CA THR A 150 -103.52 -20.01 -2.22
C THR A 150 -102.56 -20.49 -1.12
N ILE A 151 -102.99 -21.42 -0.27
CA ILE A 151 -102.15 -22.03 0.78
C ILE A 151 -100.96 -22.78 0.15
N THR A 152 -101.18 -23.50 -0.95
CA THR A 152 -100.12 -24.23 -1.67
C THR A 152 -99.07 -23.27 -2.24
N ALA A 153 -99.50 -22.15 -2.83
CA ALA A 153 -98.60 -21.11 -3.32
C ALA A 153 -97.81 -20.43 -2.19
N LEU A 154 -98.48 -20.07 -1.08
CA LEU A 154 -97.84 -19.48 0.10
C LEU A 154 -96.81 -20.42 0.74
N ASN A 155 -97.11 -21.72 0.85
CA ASN A 155 -96.18 -22.72 1.37
C ASN A 155 -94.95 -22.89 0.47
N THR A 156 -95.15 -22.83 -0.86
CA THR A 156 -94.06 -22.86 -1.85
C THR A 156 -93.16 -21.63 -1.71
N ALA A 157 -93.74 -20.43 -1.63
CA ALA A 157 -92.98 -19.19 -1.43
C ALA A 157 -92.26 -19.15 -0.07
N SER A 158 -92.88 -19.67 0.99
CA SER A 158 -92.25 -19.80 2.32
C SER A 158 -91.03 -20.73 2.26
N THR A 159 -91.13 -21.86 1.57
CA THR A 159 -90.02 -22.80 1.35
C THR A 159 -88.87 -22.15 0.58
N GLN A 160 -89.17 -21.39 -0.48
CA GLN A 160 -88.18 -20.65 -1.26
C GLN A 160 -87.49 -19.55 -0.43
N ASN A 161 -88.24 -18.82 0.40
CA ASN A 161 -87.68 -17.82 1.31
C ASN A 161 -86.76 -18.45 2.37
N GLY A 162 -87.10 -19.65 2.87
CA GLY A 162 -86.23 -20.42 3.77
C GLY A 162 -84.87 -20.74 3.15
N ALA A 163 -84.87 -21.31 1.93
CA ALA A 163 -83.64 -21.60 1.19
C ALA A 163 -82.82 -20.32 0.88
N ALA A 164 -83.49 -19.21 0.56
CA ALA A 164 -82.82 -17.92 0.34
C ALA A 164 -82.16 -17.37 1.62
N LEU A 165 -82.81 -17.54 2.78
CA LEU A 165 -82.25 -17.17 4.09
C LEU A 165 -81.04 -18.01 4.47
N GLU A 166 -81.05 -19.32 4.18
CA GLU A 166 -79.87 -20.20 4.37
C GLU A 166 -78.69 -19.73 3.51
N VAL A 167 -78.90 -19.47 2.23
CA VAL A 167 -77.86 -18.94 1.31
C VAL A 167 -77.32 -17.59 1.78
N MET A 168 -78.18 -16.67 2.23
CA MET A 168 -77.74 -15.39 2.78
C MET A 168 -76.93 -15.54 4.07
N ASN A 169 -77.33 -16.46 4.97
CA ASN A 169 -76.58 -16.77 6.19
C ASN A 169 -75.19 -17.36 5.88
N THR A 170 -75.08 -18.29 4.94
CA THR A 170 -73.78 -18.81 4.48
C THR A 170 -72.91 -17.71 3.87
N SER A 171 -73.48 -16.83 3.05
CA SER A 171 -72.77 -15.68 2.46
C SER A 171 -72.25 -14.72 3.55
N LEU A 172 -73.05 -14.41 4.56
CA LEU A 172 -72.67 -13.57 5.69
C LEU A 172 -71.54 -14.20 6.53
N GLN A 173 -71.56 -15.53 6.74
CA GLN A 173 -70.47 -16.25 7.41
C GLN A 173 -69.16 -16.15 6.62
N VAL A 174 -69.20 -16.33 5.29
CA VAL A 174 -68.02 -16.18 4.42
C VAL A 174 -67.49 -14.74 4.44
N GLN A 175 -68.37 -13.73 4.38
CA GLN A 175 -67.95 -12.32 4.51
C GLN A 175 -67.32 -12.03 5.89
N THR A 176 -67.87 -12.59 6.97
CA THR A 176 -67.32 -12.45 8.33
C THR A 176 -65.90 -13.03 8.43
N GLN A 177 -65.66 -14.20 7.83
CA GLN A 177 -64.34 -14.81 7.76
C GLN A 177 -63.36 -13.98 6.91
N ALA A 178 -63.81 -13.46 5.76
CA ALA A 178 -63.00 -12.61 4.88
C ALA A 178 -62.59 -11.28 5.56
N VAL A 179 -63.50 -10.64 6.30
CA VAL A 179 -63.21 -9.43 7.10
C VAL A 179 -62.23 -9.74 8.23
N SER A 180 -62.38 -10.87 8.92
CA SER A 180 -61.43 -11.31 9.96
C SER A 180 -60.01 -11.49 9.39
N LEU A 181 -59.87 -12.19 8.27
CA LEU A 181 -58.60 -12.38 7.57
C LEU A 181 -58.00 -11.05 7.07
N ALA A 182 -58.82 -10.13 6.56
CA ALA A 182 -58.38 -8.80 6.16
C ALA A 182 -57.82 -8.01 7.36
N ASN A 183 -58.48 -8.08 8.52
CA ASN A 183 -58.04 -7.42 9.74
C ASN A 183 -56.68 -7.98 10.25
N THR A 184 -56.48 -9.30 10.21
CA THR A 184 -55.17 -9.91 10.52
C THR A 184 -54.06 -9.44 9.56
N ARG A 185 -54.38 -9.29 8.26
CA ARG A 185 -53.43 -8.77 7.27
C ARG A 185 -53.08 -7.29 7.50
N ILE A 186 -54.05 -6.48 7.95
CA ILE A 186 -53.81 -5.08 8.33
C ILE A 186 -52.83 -5.01 9.52
N GLN A 187 -53.07 -5.77 10.59
CA GLN A 187 -52.19 -5.82 11.77
C GLN A 187 -50.76 -6.26 11.44
N ALA A 188 -50.60 -7.23 10.52
CA ALA A 188 -49.30 -7.65 10.02
C ALA A 188 -48.59 -6.55 9.20
N ASN A 189 -49.34 -5.79 8.41
CA ASN A 189 -48.81 -4.64 7.66
C ASN A 189 -48.42 -3.48 8.58
N GLU A 190 -49.22 -3.16 9.59
CA GLU A 190 -48.93 -2.12 10.61
C GLU A 190 -47.65 -2.46 11.39
N SER A 191 -47.50 -3.72 11.78
CA SER A 191 -46.28 -4.24 12.42
C SER A 191 -45.05 -4.11 11.49
N SER A 192 -45.23 -4.43 10.21
CA SER A 192 -44.15 -4.34 9.20
C SER A 192 -43.75 -2.89 8.91
N LEU A 193 -44.73 -1.98 8.84
CA LEU A 193 -44.51 -0.54 8.66
C LEU A 193 -43.79 0.06 9.87
N SER A 194 -44.15 -0.34 11.08
CA SER A 194 -43.49 0.07 12.33
C SER A 194 -42.01 -0.37 12.36
N ALA A 195 -41.73 -1.60 11.91
CA ALA A 195 -40.36 -2.10 11.79
C ALA A 195 -39.56 -1.40 10.67
N LEU A 196 -40.22 -0.98 9.58
CA LEU A 196 -39.60 -0.20 8.52
C LEU A 196 -39.25 1.22 8.99
N GLN A 197 -40.15 1.89 9.72
CA GLN A 197 -39.91 3.22 10.29
C GLN A 197 -38.69 3.23 11.24
N GLN A 198 -38.54 2.20 12.08
CA GLN A 198 -37.37 2.05 12.94
C GLN A 198 -36.06 1.91 12.14
N LYS A 199 -36.08 1.19 11.01
CA LYS A 199 -34.91 1.09 10.12
C LYS A 199 -34.58 2.40 9.42
N VAL A 200 -35.58 3.18 8.99
CA VAL A 200 -35.38 4.51 8.41
C VAL A 200 -34.68 5.42 9.44
N THR A 201 -35.19 5.48 10.67
CA THR A 201 -34.58 6.32 11.73
C THR A 201 -33.20 5.84 12.19
N GLN A 202 -32.89 4.55 12.07
CA GLN A 202 -31.51 4.05 12.22
C GLN A 202 -30.60 4.50 11.08
N GLN A 203 -31.09 4.52 9.84
CA GLN A 203 -30.33 5.01 8.68
C GLN A 203 -30.07 6.53 8.76
N GLU A 204 -31.08 7.33 9.12
CA GLU A 204 -30.95 8.79 9.34
C GLU A 204 -29.82 9.11 10.34
N ALA A 205 -29.69 8.32 11.42
CA ALA A 205 -28.62 8.46 12.40
C ALA A 205 -27.23 8.02 11.87
N VAL A 206 -27.17 7.02 10.99
CA VAL A 206 -25.94 6.58 10.31
C VAL A 206 -25.47 7.65 9.31
N ASP A 207 -26.38 8.20 8.52
CA ASP A 207 -26.07 9.23 7.53
C ASP A 207 -25.57 10.51 8.21
N THR A 208 -26.23 10.93 9.31
CA THR A 208 -25.76 12.01 10.19
C THR A 208 -24.35 11.75 10.73
N ASN A 209 -23.99 10.50 11.07
CA ASN A 209 -22.62 10.17 11.50
C ASN A 209 -21.61 10.29 10.35
N ILE A 210 -21.99 9.91 9.13
CA ILE A 210 -21.16 10.01 7.93
C ILE A 210 -20.89 11.48 7.59
N GLU A 211 -21.90 12.35 7.60
CA GLU A 211 -21.74 13.80 7.36
C GLU A 211 -20.77 14.46 8.35
N ASN A 212 -20.88 14.13 9.64
CA ASN A 212 -19.96 14.61 10.67
C ASN A 212 -18.52 14.13 10.42
N ARG A 213 -18.32 12.88 9.99
CA ARG A 213 -17.00 12.33 9.66
C ARG A 213 -16.41 12.95 8.39
N VAL A 214 -17.22 13.19 7.36
CA VAL A 214 -16.81 13.91 6.13
C VAL A 214 -16.39 15.34 6.48
N THR A 215 -17.13 16.02 7.35
CA THR A 215 -16.78 17.37 7.83
C THR A 215 -15.42 17.38 8.54
N GLN A 216 -15.19 16.43 9.47
CA GLN A 216 -13.90 16.28 10.16
C GLN A 216 -12.74 15.99 9.20
N LEU A 217 -12.95 15.12 8.20
CA LEU A 217 -11.95 14.82 7.17
C LEU A 217 -11.61 16.07 6.34
N ASN A 218 -12.60 16.88 5.95
CA ASN A 218 -12.37 18.12 5.21
C ASN A 218 -11.58 19.15 6.04
N THR A 219 -11.84 19.26 7.35
CA THR A 219 -11.00 20.07 8.27
C THR A 219 -9.57 19.53 8.36
N GLY A 220 -9.39 18.22 8.45
CA GLY A 220 -8.08 17.57 8.46
C GLY A 220 -7.26 17.83 7.18
N ILE A 221 -7.89 17.65 6.02
CA ILE A 221 -7.28 17.92 4.70
C ILE A 221 -6.86 19.40 4.59
N SER A 222 -7.71 20.32 5.06
CA SER A 222 -7.40 21.76 5.06
C SER A 222 -6.18 22.10 5.93
N SER A 223 -6.06 21.45 7.10
CA SER A 223 -4.89 21.58 7.98
C SER A 223 -3.61 21.04 7.33
N VAL A 224 -3.67 19.85 6.72
CA VAL A 224 -2.53 19.24 5.99
C VAL A 224 -2.10 20.12 4.82
N ASN A 225 -3.03 20.69 4.05
CA ASN A 225 -2.70 21.60 2.95
C ASN A 225 -2.00 22.89 3.43
N THR A 226 -2.40 23.39 4.61
CA THR A 226 -1.75 24.55 5.26
C THR A 226 -0.32 24.20 5.71
N GLN A 227 -0.11 23.01 6.30
CA GLN A 227 1.22 22.51 6.66
C GLN A 227 2.12 22.31 5.43
N LEU A 228 1.60 21.71 4.35
CA LEU A 228 2.32 21.50 3.09
C LEU A 228 2.75 22.85 2.46
N THR A 229 1.86 23.85 2.50
CA THR A 229 2.19 25.21 2.04
C THR A 229 3.35 25.80 2.85
N ALA A 230 3.31 25.71 4.19
CA ALA A 230 4.38 26.21 5.05
C ALA A 230 5.71 25.45 4.87
N ILE A 231 5.66 24.14 4.58
CA ILE A 231 6.85 23.34 4.23
C ILE A 231 7.44 23.81 2.90
N SER A 232 6.61 24.07 1.88
CA SER A 232 7.04 24.59 0.57
C SER A 232 7.77 25.93 0.71
N THR A 233 7.21 26.89 1.44
CA THR A 233 7.85 28.19 1.72
C THR A 233 9.18 28.02 2.46
N ARG A 234 9.26 27.11 3.43
CA ARG A 234 10.52 26.80 4.13
C ARG A 234 11.56 26.16 3.20
N SER A 235 11.14 25.33 2.25
CA SER A 235 12.04 24.73 1.25
C SER A 235 12.68 25.80 0.36
N GLN A 236 11.87 26.75 -0.15
CA GLN A 236 12.35 27.87 -0.98
C GLN A 236 13.31 28.80 -0.21
N ALA A 237 13.05 29.04 1.08
CA ALA A 237 13.93 29.80 1.95
C ALA A 237 15.27 29.08 2.21
N ASN A 238 15.23 27.75 2.41
CA ASN A 238 16.43 26.93 2.55
C ASN A 238 17.26 26.90 1.25
N GLU A 239 16.62 26.74 0.10
CA GLU A 239 17.25 26.76 -1.23
C GLU A 239 17.94 28.10 -1.52
N SER A 240 17.24 29.21 -1.23
CA SER A 240 17.82 30.57 -1.31
C SER A 240 19.03 30.74 -0.39
N SER A 241 18.97 30.17 0.82
CA SER A 241 20.07 30.20 1.79
C SER A 241 21.26 29.33 1.36
N LEU A 242 20.99 28.20 0.70
CA LEU A 242 22.02 27.32 0.14
C LEU A 242 22.78 28.00 -1.00
N ASN A 243 22.06 28.67 -1.91
CA ASN A 243 22.67 29.43 -3.01
C ASN A 243 23.55 30.57 -2.48
N ALA A 244 23.07 31.34 -1.49
CA ALA A 244 23.87 32.39 -0.84
C ALA A 244 25.10 31.83 -0.08
N LEU A 245 25.05 30.59 0.41
CA LEU A 245 26.21 29.91 1.00
C LEU A 245 27.19 29.45 -0.09
N GLN A 246 26.71 28.92 -1.20
CA GLN A 246 27.50 28.50 -2.36
C GLN A 246 28.32 29.67 -2.94
N GLU A 247 27.69 30.83 -3.11
CA GLU A 247 28.36 32.07 -3.54
C GLU A 247 29.47 32.51 -2.57
N ARG A 248 29.20 32.43 -1.25
CA ARG A 248 30.19 32.77 -0.21
C ARG A 248 31.37 31.80 -0.16
N VAL A 249 31.15 30.52 -0.44
CA VAL A 249 32.24 29.53 -0.56
C VAL A 249 33.11 29.86 -1.77
N ALA A 250 32.52 30.10 -2.94
CA ALA A 250 33.28 30.47 -4.15
C ALA A 250 34.07 31.80 -3.97
N GLN A 251 33.53 32.76 -3.23
CA GLN A 251 34.26 33.98 -2.85
C GLN A 251 35.45 33.69 -1.93
N GLN A 252 35.30 32.77 -0.96
CA GLN A 252 36.39 32.36 -0.07
C GLN A 252 37.49 31.61 -0.83
N GLU A 253 37.13 30.67 -1.71
CA GLU A 253 38.08 29.94 -2.57
C GLU A 253 38.93 30.89 -3.43
N ALA A 254 38.33 31.97 -3.95
CA ALA A 254 39.04 33.01 -4.69
C ALA A 254 39.97 33.87 -3.80
N VAL A 255 39.60 34.13 -2.54
CA VAL A 255 40.44 34.81 -1.55
C VAL A 255 41.63 33.93 -1.15
N ASP A 256 41.40 32.64 -0.90
CA ASP A 256 42.44 31.69 -0.50
C ASP A 256 43.45 31.50 -1.65
N THR A 257 42.95 31.37 -2.89
CA THR A 257 43.79 31.39 -4.11
C THR A 257 44.65 32.66 -4.22
N ASN A 258 44.12 33.84 -3.83
CA ASN A 258 44.89 35.08 -3.82
C ASN A 258 45.99 35.06 -2.72
N ILE A 259 45.68 34.50 -1.55
CA ILE A 259 46.62 34.35 -0.44
C ILE A 259 47.76 33.40 -0.83
N GLU A 260 47.48 32.24 -1.42
CA GLU A 260 48.50 31.30 -1.92
C GLU A 260 49.47 31.98 -2.90
N ASN A 261 48.94 32.69 -3.91
CA ASN A 261 49.76 33.43 -4.87
C ASN A 261 50.64 34.49 -4.18
N ARG A 262 50.13 35.21 -3.18
CA ARG A 262 50.90 36.19 -2.41
C ARG A 262 51.96 35.54 -1.53
N VAL A 263 51.67 34.38 -0.93
CA VAL A 263 52.65 33.58 -0.17
C VAL A 263 53.78 33.12 -1.10
N THR A 264 53.46 32.60 -2.29
CA THR A 264 54.47 32.21 -3.30
C THR A 264 55.36 33.39 -3.71
N GLN A 265 54.77 34.57 -3.96
CA GLN A 265 55.53 35.79 -4.27
C GLN A 265 56.46 36.20 -3.11
N LEU A 266 55.98 36.14 -1.86
CA LEU A 266 56.78 36.46 -0.68
C LEU A 266 57.93 35.46 -0.48
N SER A 267 57.69 34.15 -0.64
CA SER A 267 58.74 33.12 -0.56
C SER A 267 59.82 33.34 -1.63
N ASN A 268 59.44 33.65 -2.86
CA ASN A 268 60.39 33.98 -3.93
C ASN A 268 61.20 35.27 -3.60
N GLY A 269 60.54 36.28 -3.02
CA GLY A 269 61.20 37.49 -2.52
C GLY A 269 62.23 37.20 -1.43
N VAL A 270 61.88 36.38 -0.43
CA VAL A 270 62.78 35.94 0.64
C VAL A 270 63.97 35.15 0.09
N SER A 271 63.75 34.23 -0.86
CA SER A 271 64.83 33.48 -1.51
C SER A 271 65.80 34.40 -2.28
N SER A 272 65.28 35.43 -2.95
CA SER A 272 66.09 36.45 -3.63
C SER A 272 66.92 37.26 -2.64
N VAL A 273 66.31 37.77 -1.56
CA VAL A 273 67.00 38.51 -0.49
C VAL A 273 68.08 37.65 0.18
N ASN A 274 67.80 36.37 0.45
CA ASN A 274 68.79 35.46 1.04
C ASN A 274 69.99 35.24 0.10
N THR A 275 69.75 35.12 -1.22
CA THR A 275 70.80 35.02 -2.24
C THR A 275 71.66 36.29 -2.29
N GLN A 276 71.03 37.47 -2.24
CA GLN A 276 71.74 38.75 -2.15
C GLN A 276 72.58 38.86 -0.87
N LEU A 277 72.04 38.43 0.28
CA LEU A 277 72.74 38.42 1.56
C LEU A 277 73.97 37.49 1.54
N SER A 278 73.85 36.30 0.96
CA SER A 278 75.00 35.40 0.75
C SER A 278 76.07 36.05 -0.12
N ALA A 279 75.70 36.69 -1.23
CA ALA A 279 76.66 37.39 -2.10
C ALA A 279 77.32 38.60 -1.40
N ILE A 280 76.60 39.32 -0.53
CA ILE A 280 77.15 40.40 0.31
C ILE A 280 78.13 39.83 1.34
N SER A 281 77.80 38.71 2.00
CA SER A 281 78.68 38.02 2.95
C SER A 281 79.99 37.57 2.28
N THR A 282 79.93 36.93 1.10
CA THR A 282 81.12 36.57 0.32
C THR A 282 81.97 37.80 -0.05
N ARG A 283 81.34 38.92 -0.40
CA ARG A 283 82.05 40.18 -0.66
C ARG A 283 82.70 40.77 0.59
N SER A 284 82.07 40.66 1.77
CA SER A 284 82.69 41.05 3.05
C SER A 284 83.94 40.22 3.31
N GLN A 285 83.85 38.89 3.21
CA GLN A 285 84.99 38.01 3.45
C GLN A 285 86.16 38.29 2.49
N ASN A 286 85.88 38.56 1.21
CA ASN A 286 86.90 38.94 0.23
C ASN A 286 87.53 40.30 0.55
N ASN A 287 86.75 41.27 1.03
CA ASN A 287 87.27 42.56 1.49
C ASN A 287 88.14 42.40 2.75
N GLU A 288 87.74 41.59 3.72
CA GLU A 288 88.49 41.28 4.95
C GLU A 288 89.83 40.60 4.63
N ASN A 289 89.83 39.63 3.72
CA ASN A 289 91.05 38.98 3.22
C ASN A 289 91.97 39.99 2.49
N SER A 290 91.39 40.90 1.72
CA SER A 290 92.13 41.96 1.01
C SER A 290 92.75 42.97 1.99
N ILE A 291 92.00 43.37 3.02
CA ILE A 291 92.48 44.25 4.11
C ILE A 291 93.63 43.57 4.86
N THR A 292 93.47 42.29 5.23
CA THR A 292 94.53 41.50 5.90
C THR A 292 95.81 41.43 5.06
N THR A 293 95.67 41.25 3.74
CA THR A 293 96.79 41.25 2.79
C THR A 293 97.46 42.63 2.75
N LEU A 294 96.68 43.71 2.63
CA LEU A 294 97.20 45.09 2.64
C LEU A 294 97.91 45.44 3.95
N SER A 295 97.39 45.03 5.11
CA SER A 295 98.04 45.22 6.42
C SER A 295 99.35 44.45 6.55
N SER A 296 99.43 43.26 5.93
CA SER A 296 100.67 42.49 5.85
C SER A 296 101.71 43.20 4.97
N SER A 297 101.32 43.66 3.78
CA SER A 297 102.19 44.47 2.91
C SER A 297 102.63 45.79 3.56
N GLN A 298 101.76 46.45 4.32
CA GLN A 298 102.11 47.65 5.09
C GLN A 298 103.13 47.35 6.19
N THR A 299 103.04 46.17 6.82
CA THR A 299 104.01 45.72 7.83
C THR A 299 105.37 45.47 7.17
N THR A 300 105.41 44.79 6.03
CA THR A 300 106.65 44.61 5.23
C THR A 300 107.26 45.96 4.84
N LEU A 301 106.46 46.89 4.29
CA LEU A 301 106.94 48.23 3.92
C LEU A 301 107.49 49.02 5.11
N ASN A 302 106.90 48.89 6.31
CA ASN A 302 107.43 49.51 7.53
C ASN A 302 108.77 48.88 7.96
N THR A 303 108.92 47.55 7.81
CA THR A 303 110.21 46.87 8.05
C THR A 303 111.27 47.31 7.04
N ASP A 304 110.93 47.41 5.76
CA ASP A 304 111.84 47.88 4.71
C ASP A 304 112.26 49.35 4.92
N LEU A 305 111.33 50.21 5.34
CA LEU A 305 111.63 51.59 5.77
C LEU A 305 112.58 51.63 6.97
N THR A 306 112.38 50.76 7.95
CA THR A 306 113.25 50.69 9.14
C THR A 306 114.66 50.19 8.77
N ASN A 307 114.76 49.21 7.87
CA ASN A 307 116.02 48.71 7.34
C ASN A 307 116.75 49.78 6.50
N LEU A 308 116.01 50.55 5.70
CA LEU A 308 116.54 51.65 4.90
C LEU A 308 117.04 52.81 5.77
N ASP A 309 116.30 53.19 6.82
CA ASP A 309 116.73 54.22 7.77
C ASP A 309 118.00 53.80 8.53
N ALA A 310 118.07 52.54 8.97
CA ALA A 310 119.30 51.98 9.55
C ALA A 310 120.48 51.98 8.55
N ALA A 311 120.25 51.66 7.27
CA ALA A 311 121.27 51.72 6.23
C ALA A 311 121.74 53.16 5.94
N VAL A 312 120.82 54.14 5.90
CA VAL A 312 121.13 55.56 5.77
C VAL A 312 121.90 56.08 6.98
N SER A 313 121.54 55.65 8.19
CA SER A 313 122.25 55.98 9.43
C SER A 313 123.67 55.42 9.45
N ASN A 314 123.86 54.15 9.04
CA ASN A 314 125.18 53.54 8.87
C ASN A 314 126.02 54.23 7.77
N LEU A 315 125.41 54.64 6.66
CA LEU A 315 126.08 55.41 5.61
C LEU A 315 126.47 56.80 6.12
N SER A 316 125.61 57.47 6.89
CA SER A 316 125.90 58.75 7.54
C SER A 316 127.05 58.63 8.54
N ALA A 317 127.07 57.58 9.38
CA ALA A 317 128.18 57.28 10.27
C ALA A 317 129.48 57.05 9.47
N THR A 318 129.42 56.30 8.37
CA THR A 318 130.56 56.06 7.47
C THR A 318 131.07 57.35 6.83
N VAL A 319 130.19 58.23 6.35
CA VAL A 319 130.53 59.54 5.78
C VAL A 319 131.13 60.47 6.84
N ASN A 320 130.62 60.44 8.08
CA ASN A 320 131.20 61.20 9.19
C ASN A 320 132.59 60.66 9.59
N THR A 321 132.79 59.34 9.58
CA THR A 321 134.12 58.73 9.76
C THR A 321 135.06 59.14 8.63
N GLN A 322 134.64 59.02 7.37
CA GLN A 322 135.43 59.46 6.20
C GLN A 322 135.75 60.96 6.25
N SER A 323 134.81 61.82 6.65
CA SER A 323 135.03 63.25 6.85
C SER A 323 136.04 63.54 7.97
N SER A 324 136.00 62.76 9.05
CA SER A 324 137.00 62.82 10.14
C SER A 324 138.37 62.33 9.68
N THR A 325 138.43 61.27 8.86
CA THR A 325 139.65 60.78 8.22
C THR A 325 140.21 61.80 7.22
N ILE A 326 139.37 62.43 6.40
CA ILE A 326 139.76 63.50 5.47
C ILE A 326 140.29 64.69 6.26
N SER A 327 139.63 65.11 7.34
CA SER A 327 140.11 66.18 8.23
C SER A 327 141.47 65.83 8.85
N THR A 328 141.66 64.57 9.25
CA THR A 328 142.94 64.07 9.78
C THR A 328 144.03 64.04 8.70
N ILE A 329 143.70 63.61 7.48
CA ILE A 329 144.59 63.66 6.31
C ILE A 329 144.92 65.11 5.97
N GLN A 330 143.96 66.02 6.04
CA GLN A 330 144.14 67.44 5.73
C GLN A 330 145.03 68.13 6.78
N SER A 331 144.87 67.79 8.06
CA SER A 331 145.82 68.17 9.12
C SER A 331 147.20 67.52 8.94
N SER A 332 147.26 66.26 8.48
CA SER A 332 148.51 65.58 8.16
C SER A 332 149.20 66.20 6.94
N VAL A 333 148.45 66.66 5.94
CA VAL A 333 148.94 67.36 4.73
C VAL A 333 149.37 68.78 5.08
N GLN A 334 148.70 69.49 5.99
CA GLN A 334 149.19 70.75 6.55
C GLN A 334 150.46 70.53 7.39
N GLY A 335 150.52 69.47 8.19
CA GLY A 335 151.72 69.08 8.93
C GLY A 335 152.88 68.66 8.02
N HIS A 336 152.59 67.98 6.91
CA HIS A 336 153.56 67.70 5.85
C HIS A 336 153.92 68.97 5.07
N GLY A 337 153.01 69.93 4.93
CA GLY A 337 153.28 71.26 4.38
C GLY A 337 154.29 72.02 5.24
N GLY A 338 154.01 72.22 6.53
CA GLY A 338 154.96 72.86 7.44
C GLY A 338 156.29 72.10 7.60
N ARG A 339 156.27 70.76 7.49
CA ARG A 339 157.51 69.95 7.40
C ARG A 339 158.21 70.10 6.06
N LEU A 340 157.48 70.29 4.96
CA LEU A 340 158.03 70.56 3.63
C LEU A 340 158.65 71.96 3.59
N ASP A 341 157.97 72.99 4.08
CA ASP A 341 158.51 74.34 4.23
C ASP A 341 159.82 74.33 5.05
N ALA A 342 159.84 73.58 6.17
CA ALA A 342 161.03 73.41 6.99
C ALA A 342 162.14 72.58 6.32
N LEU A 343 161.79 71.65 5.41
CA LEU A 343 162.76 70.88 4.62
C LEU A 343 163.30 71.69 3.44
N GLU A 344 162.46 72.42 2.71
CA GLU A 344 162.83 73.29 1.59
C GLU A 344 163.77 74.41 2.07
N ALA A 345 163.54 74.94 3.28
CA ALA A 345 164.44 75.87 3.97
C ALA A 345 165.79 75.24 4.42
N ALA A 346 165.95 73.91 4.36
CA ALA A 346 167.10 73.18 4.88
C ALA A 346 167.79 72.25 3.84
N ARG A 347 167.41 72.33 2.55
CA ARG A 347 167.68 71.26 1.58
C ARG A 347 169.00 71.36 0.80
N GLN A 348 169.73 70.25 0.80
CA GLN A 348 170.59 69.74 -0.28
C GLN A 348 170.23 68.21 -0.49
N PRO A 349 170.66 67.49 -1.55
CA PRO A 349 169.78 66.51 -2.28
C PRO A 349 169.92 64.96 -2.03
N ILE A 350 169.06 64.10 -2.69
CA ILE A 350 169.10 62.58 -2.95
C ILE A 350 168.30 61.62 -1.94
N GLN A 351 167.58 60.47 -2.18
CA GLN A 351 167.03 59.63 -3.33
C GLN A 351 165.96 58.48 -3.00
N THR A 352 164.98 58.18 -3.91
CA THR A 352 164.34 56.87 -4.45
C THR A 352 163.61 55.63 -3.73
N TYR A 353 162.47 55.15 -4.35
CA TYR A 353 161.85 53.76 -4.60
C TYR A 353 160.61 53.07 -3.82
N ASP A 354 160.00 51.91 -4.29
CA ASP A 354 158.49 51.57 -4.47
C ASP A 354 157.83 50.12 -4.10
N PRO A 355 156.46 49.79 -4.28
CA PRO A 355 155.62 48.66 -3.64
C PRO A 355 154.78 47.54 -4.47
N ILE A 356 153.87 46.66 -3.88
CA ILE A 356 153.11 45.44 -4.49
C ILE A 356 151.64 44.97 -3.93
N ILE A 357 150.99 43.77 -4.28
CA ILE A 357 149.51 43.49 -4.71
C ILE A 357 148.70 42.08 -4.40
N ASN A 358 147.29 42.01 -4.38
CA ASN A 358 146.10 40.99 -4.63
C ASN A 358 145.95 39.46 -4.11
N PRO A 359 145.01 38.45 -4.47
CA PRO A 359 143.58 38.17 -5.06
C PRO A 359 142.62 36.93 -4.56
N HIS A 360 141.38 36.59 -5.14
CA HIS A 360 140.63 35.23 -5.40
C HIS A 360 139.07 34.79 -5.15
N GLU A 361 138.56 33.63 -5.75
CA GLU A 361 137.11 33.21 -6.14
C GLU A 361 136.74 31.66 -6.55
N ASP A 362 135.44 31.19 -6.70
CA ASP A 362 134.66 30.12 -7.55
C ASP A 362 134.61 28.50 -7.56
N ILE A 363 133.57 27.75 -8.17
CA ILE A 363 133.36 26.23 -8.55
C ILE A 363 131.84 25.70 -8.88
N LEU A 364 131.26 24.54 -9.46
CA LEU A 364 131.35 23.44 -10.55
C LEU A 364 130.00 22.53 -10.81
N ASP A 365 129.89 21.46 -11.71
CA ASP A 365 128.62 20.67 -12.21
C ASP A 365 128.72 19.14 -12.78
N ALA A 366 127.63 18.32 -13.12
CA ALA A 366 127.60 16.84 -13.59
C ALA A 366 126.32 16.11 -14.32
N PRO A 367 126.36 14.83 -14.93
CA PRO A 367 125.31 14.16 -15.86
C PRO A 367 124.85 12.59 -15.77
N ILE A 368 124.01 11.97 -16.70
CA ILE A 368 123.28 10.59 -16.67
C ILE A 368 123.14 9.74 -18.05
N ASN A 369 122.73 8.42 -18.07
CA ASN A 369 122.63 7.41 -19.23
C ASN A 369 121.30 6.53 -19.37
N TYR A 370 121.02 5.76 -20.47
CA TYR A 370 119.72 5.03 -20.79
C TYR A 370 119.78 3.65 -21.55
N SER A 371 118.80 2.72 -21.38
CA SER A 371 118.59 1.49 -22.23
C SER A 371 117.20 0.80 -22.10
N TYR A 372 116.45 0.55 -23.19
CA TYR A 372 115.05 0.03 -23.16
C TYR A 372 114.87 -1.45 -22.73
N ILE A 373 113.76 -1.74 -22.02
CA ILE A 373 113.30 -3.04 -21.53
C ILE A 373 111.93 -3.38 -22.15
N ALA A 374 111.86 -4.50 -22.87
CA ALA A 374 110.64 -4.92 -23.58
C ALA A 374 109.51 -5.32 -22.62
N THR A 375 108.35 -4.67 -22.78
CA THR A 375 107.09 -4.92 -22.05
C THR A 375 105.89 -4.69 -22.96
N ALA A 376 104.74 -5.29 -22.63
CA ALA A 376 103.48 -5.14 -23.34
C ALA A 376 102.46 -4.29 -22.53
N PRO A 377 101.50 -3.61 -23.19
CA PRO A 377 100.44 -2.89 -22.49
C PRO A 377 99.59 -3.83 -21.64
N GLY A 378 99.46 -3.52 -20.35
CA GLY A 378 98.81 -4.36 -19.35
C GLY A 378 99.77 -5.12 -18.42
N ASP A 379 101.05 -5.29 -18.80
CA ASP A 379 102.07 -5.92 -17.95
C ASP A 379 102.25 -5.15 -16.64
N VAL A 380 102.57 -5.88 -15.55
CA VAL A 380 102.90 -5.29 -14.25
C VAL A 380 104.31 -5.70 -13.84
N PHE A 381 105.10 -4.75 -13.38
CA PHE A 381 106.40 -4.98 -12.75
C PHE A 381 106.53 -4.14 -11.48
N SER A 382 107.31 -4.63 -10.51
CA SER A 382 107.56 -3.90 -9.26
C SER A 382 108.91 -3.21 -9.29
N LEU A 383 108.98 -1.94 -8.87
CA LEU A 383 110.23 -1.20 -8.74
C LEU A 383 110.25 -0.45 -7.40
N HIS A 384 111.27 -0.71 -6.58
CA HIS A 384 111.43 -0.14 -5.22
C HIS A 384 110.22 -0.30 -4.29
N GLY A 385 109.45 -1.38 -4.45
CA GLY A 385 108.29 -1.72 -3.63
C GLY A 385 106.93 -1.27 -4.19
N GLU A 386 106.93 -0.37 -5.17
CA GLU A 386 105.73 0.06 -5.89
C GLU A 386 105.48 -0.83 -7.12
N ASN A 387 104.21 -1.17 -7.39
CA ASN A 387 103.81 -1.85 -8.62
C ASN A 387 103.52 -0.81 -9.71
N PHE A 388 104.08 -1.02 -10.90
CA PHE A 388 103.80 -0.22 -12.09
C PHE A 388 103.13 -1.09 -13.15
N ARG A 389 102.02 -0.62 -13.71
CA ARG A 389 101.37 -1.23 -14.87
C ARG A 389 101.70 -0.45 -16.14
N MET A 390 101.98 -1.15 -17.23
CA MET A 390 102.22 -0.55 -18.54
C MET A 390 100.92 -0.12 -19.22
N TYR A 391 100.86 1.12 -19.65
CA TYR A 391 99.74 1.69 -20.43
C TYR A 391 100.25 2.19 -21.78
N ARG A 392 99.44 2.01 -22.83
CA ARG A 392 99.71 2.52 -24.17
C ARG A 392 98.84 3.73 -24.47
N PHE A 393 99.45 4.90 -24.63
CA PHE A 393 98.76 6.15 -24.95
C PHE A 393 98.93 6.50 -26.43
N PRO A 394 97.85 6.85 -27.16
CA PRO A 394 97.95 7.38 -28.49
C PRO A 394 98.36 8.87 -28.43
N VAL A 395 99.46 9.20 -29.11
CA VAL A 395 99.92 10.59 -29.30
C VAL A 395 99.99 10.86 -30.80
N MET A 396 99.60 12.06 -31.24
CA MET A 396 99.79 12.51 -32.61
C MET A 396 100.83 13.62 -32.61
N ASP A 397 101.79 13.56 -33.53
CA ASP A 397 102.64 14.71 -33.78
C ASP A 397 101.87 15.76 -34.58
N PHE A 398 101.69 16.95 -34.00
CA PHE A 398 100.89 18.02 -34.58
C PHE A 398 101.55 18.72 -35.79
N GLU A 399 102.84 18.49 -36.04
CA GLU A 399 103.53 18.99 -37.24
C GLU A 399 103.32 18.07 -38.45
N THR A 400 103.40 16.75 -38.26
CA THR A 400 103.35 15.76 -39.35
C THR A 400 102.02 15.00 -39.47
N ASN A 401 101.12 15.12 -38.49
CA ASN A 401 99.97 14.24 -38.26
C ASN A 401 100.31 12.74 -38.07
N GLN A 402 101.59 12.37 -37.97
CA GLN A 402 102.01 10.99 -37.71
C GLN A 402 101.51 10.57 -36.31
N ARG A 403 100.99 9.34 -36.23
CA ARG A 403 100.49 8.76 -34.98
C ARG A 403 101.57 7.92 -34.32
N TYR A 404 101.56 7.90 -33.01
CA TYR A 404 102.51 7.17 -32.19
C TYR A 404 101.77 6.48 -31.04
N ALA A 405 102.17 5.24 -30.75
CA ALA A 405 101.92 4.60 -29.48
C ALA A 405 103.07 4.94 -28.53
N VAL A 406 102.73 5.43 -27.35
CA VAL A 406 103.68 5.63 -26.26
C VAL A 406 103.36 4.65 -25.14
N ASP A 407 104.26 3.71 -24.91
CA ASP A 407 104.18 2.76 -23.80
C ASP A 407 104.82 3.38 -22.56
N ILE A 408 104.08 3.42 -21.44
CA ILE A 408 104.45 4.18 -20.23
C ILE A 408 104.04 3.39 -18.96
N PRO A 409 104.91 3.21 -17.97
CA PRO A 409 104.56 2.63 -16.67
C PRO A 409 103.87 3.67 -15.78
N LEU A 410 102.75 3.30 -15.14
CA LEU A 410 102.08 4.11 -14.12
C LEU A 410 101.87 3.28 -12.85
N SER A 411 102.06 3.90 -11.68
CA SER A 411 101.90 3.24 -10.37
C SER A 411 100.46 2.75 -10.14
N GLU A 412 100.28 1.49 -9.77
CA GLU A 412 98.98 0.93 -9.42
C GLU A 412 98.44 1.53 -8.10
N GLY A 413 97.13 1.81 -8.03
CA GLY A 413 96.44 2.20 -6.80
C GLY A 413 96.33 3.70 -6.50
N ASN A 414 97.06 4.57 -7.21
CA ASN A 414 96.90 6.03 -7.10
C ASN A 414 96.06 6.61 -8.25
N THR A 415 95.26 7.64 -7.95
CA THR A 415 94.38 8.30 -8.95
C THR A 415 95.17 9.23 -9.88
N TYR A 416 94.80 9.20 -11.17
CA TYR A 416 95.53 9.83 -12.26
C TYR A 416 95.75 11.34 -12.08
N GLU A 417 97.02 11.77 -12.09
CA GLU A 417 97.38 13.15 -12.44
C GLU A 417 97.49 13.28 -13.97
N SER A 418 97.16 14.45 -14.50
CA SER A 418 96.93 14.66 -15.95
C SER A 418 98.18 14.46 -16.81
N ILE A 419 98.05 13.71 -17.90
CA ILE A 419 99.01 13.73 -19.03
C ILE A 419 98.74 15.00 -19.83
N GLY A 420 99.67 15.96 -19.80
CA GLY A 420 99.56 17.21 -20.56
C GLY A 420 100.32 17.14 -21.87
N VAL A 421 99.62 17.11 -23.00
CA VAL A 421 100.21 17.21 -24.34
C VAL A 421 100.21 18.67 -24.81
N SER A 422 101.38 19.16 -25.22
CA SER A 422 101.63 20.54 -25.67
C SER A 422 102.27 20.56 -27.06
N THR A 423 101.98 21.61 -27.81
CA THR A 423 102.53 21.88 -29.14
C THR A 423 103.67 22.92 -29.13
N MET A 424 104.11 23.34 -27.94
CA MET A 424 105.22 24.27 -27.76
C MET A 424 106.13 23.85 -26.59
N CYS A 425 107.30 23.31 -26.92
CA CYS A 425 108.24 22.70 -25.96
C CYS A 425 109.20 23.70 -25.30
N SER A 426 108.69 24.83 -24.81
CA SER A 426 109.46 25.93 -24.20
C SER A 426 110.09 25.61 -22.83
N THR A 427 109.85 24.41 -22.28
CA THR A 427 110.34 23.96 -20.97
C THR A 427 111.35 22.79 -21.04
N PHE A 428 111.67 22.29 -22.23
CA PHE A 428 112.54 21.12 -22.46
C PHE A 428 114.04 21.49 -22.38
N HIS A 429 114.45 22.13 -21.28
CA HIS A 429 115.74 22.84 -21.17
C HIS A 429 116.82 22.16 -20.31
N LEU A 430 116.49 21.13 -19.52
CA LEU A 430 117.47 20.40 -18.71
C LEU A 430 118.11 19.27 -19.53
N SER A 431 119.36 19.44 -19.94
CA SER A 431 120.18 18.39 -20.56
C SER A 431 120.95 17.60 -19.49
N PRO A 432 121.26 16.30 -19.70
CA PRO A 432 121.09 15.52 -20.93
C PRO A 432 119.66 15.00 -21.18
N SER A 433 119.27 14.90 -22.46
CA SER A 433 118.05 14.22 -22.92
C SER A 433 118.39 12.95 -23.70
N GLN A 434 117.64 11.87 -23.45
CA GLN A 434 117.92 10.51 -23.94
C GLN A 434 116.96 10.09 -25.07
N PRO A 435 117.40 9.35 -26.10
CA PRO A 435 116.53 8.88 -27.18
C PRO A 435 115.72 7.62 -26.77
N ILE A 436 114.40 7.60 -27.04
CA ILE A 436 113.48 6.57 -26.52
C ILE A 436 112.62 5.87 -27.59
N GLY A 437 113.13 5.78 -28.82
CA GLY A 437 112.45 5.18 -29.98
C GLY A 437 111.93 6.23 -30.97
N ASP A 438 111.88 5.87 -32.26
CA ASP A 438 111.27 6.61 -33.38
C ASP A 438 111.45 8.14 -33.35
N ASN A 439 112.71 8.57 -33.24
CA ASN A 439 113.18 9.96 -33.14
C ASN A 439 112.66 10.77 -31.94
N ALA A 440 111.98 10.14 -31.00
CA ALA A 440 111.59 10.77 -29.74
C ALA A 440 112.77 10.86 -28.76
N LYS A 441 112.78 11.94 -27.97
CA LYS A 441 113.70 12.13 -26.84
C LYS A 441 112.93 12.34 -25.55
N ALA A 442 113.51 11.93 -24.43
CA ALA A 442 113.00 12.19 -23.10
C ALA A 442 114.00 12.93 -22.21
N ILE A 443 113.49 13.80 -21.34
CA ILE A 443 114.17 14.24 -20.12
C ILE A 443 113.49 13.53 -18.97
N PHE A 444 114.27 12.87 -18.12
CA PHE A 444 113.80 12.29 -16.86
C PHE A 444 114.23 13.19 -15.71
N SER A 445 113.28 13.61 -14.87
CA SER A 445 113.54 14.49 -13.74
C SER A 445 112.73 14.03 -12.53
N VAL A 446 113.41 13.60 -11.47
CA VAL A 446 112.76 13.36 -10.17
C VAL A 446 112.63 14.70 -9.47
N SER A 447 111.39 15.14 -9.21
CA SER A 447 111.11 16.31 -8.38
C SER A 447 110.62 15.85 -7.00
N GLY A 448 111.03 16.52 -5.93
CA GLY A 448 110.63 16.16 -4.57
C GLY A 448 111.55 16.76 -3.53
N PHE A 449 111.25 16.52 -2.24
CA PHE A 449 111.99 17.12 -1.13
C PHE A 449 112.53 16.02 -0.21
N MET A 450 113.84 15.82 -0.26
CA MET A 450 114.59 15.15 0.80
C MET A 450 114.67 16.10 1.99
N GLN A 451 114.28 15.64 3.18
CA GLN A 451 114.45 16.42 4.41
C GLN A 451 115.00 15.53 5.51
N ARG A 452 116.28 15.71 5.85
CA ARG A 452 116.81 15.29 7.14
C ARG A 452 116.37 16.32 8.20
N GLN A 453 115.64 15.85 9.21
CA GLN A 453 115.23 16.65 10.36
C GLN A 453 116.03 16.22 11.59
N TYR A 454 116.79 17.16 12.16
CA TYR A 454 117.34 17.03 13.50
C TYR A 454 116.37 17.70 14.49
N LYS A 455 115.85 16.93 15.45
CA LYS A 455 114.97 17.42 16.52
C LYS A 455 115.76 17.41 17.83
N MET A 456 115.83 18.57 18.49
CA MET A 456 116.54 18.72 19.76
C MET A 456 115.56 19.04 20.87
N GLY A 457 115.61 18.24 21.94
CA GLY A 457 115.07 18.57 23.25
C GLY A 457 116.16 19.15 24.16
N SER A 458 115.81 19.39 25.42
CA SER A 458 116.78 19.79 26.46
C SER A 458 117.71 18.66 26.92
N ASP A 459 117.41 17.42 26.51
CA ASP A 459 117.95 16.16 27.02
C ASP A 459 118.45 15.21 25.91
N LYS A 460 118.09 15.44 24.65
CA LYS A 460 118.39 14.56 23.52
C LYS A 460 118.36 15.26 22.16
N ILE A 461 119.09 14.68 21.21
CA ILE A 461 119.00 14.96 19.77
C ILE A 461 118.56 13.71 19.02
N GLU A 462 117.57 13.85 18.16
CA GLU A 462 117.05 12.83 17.25
C GLU A 462 117.35 13.26 15.81
N SER A 463 118.00 12.40 15.03
CA SER A 463 118.06 12.54 13.58
C SER A 463 116.99 11.63 12.95
N SER A 464 116.21 12.20 12.04
CA SER A 464 115.19 11.49 11.28
C SER A 464 115.27 11.90 9.82
N TYR A 465 115.07 10.96 8.92
CA TYR A 465 115.06 11.23 7.49
C TYR A 465 113.64 11.09 6.93
N SER A 466 113.26 12.03 6.07
CA SER A 466 111.96 12.08 5.44
C SER A 466 112.11 12.29 3.93
N LEU A 467 111.65 11.31 3.15
CA LEU A 467 111.70 11.36 1.69
C LEU A 467 110.32 11.73 1.15
N GLN A 468 110.00 13.02 1.18
CA GLN A 468 108.65 13.49 0.92
C GLN A 468 108.42 13.83 -0.56
N ARG A 469 107.42 13.16 -1.13
CA ARG A 469 106.86 13.45 -2.46
C ARG A 469 107.90 13.38 -3.57
N LEU A 470 108.66 12.28 -3.67
CA LEU A 470 109.36 11.99 -4.92
C LEU A 470 108.31 11.73 -6.01
N ARG A 471 108.34 12.59 -7.02
CA ARG A 471 107.55 12.55 -8.24
C ARG A 471 108.53 12.34 -9.40
N PRO A 472 108.79 11.08 -9.81
CA PRO A 472 109.45 10.83 -11.08
C PRO A 472 108.59 11.40 -12.21
N GLN A 473 109.09 12.44 -12.87
CA GLN A 473 108.48 13.04 -14.04
C GLN A 473 109.31 12.71 -15.27
N ILE A 474 108.60 12.47 -16.37
CA ILE A 474 109.22 12.38 -17.69
C ILE A 474 108.58 13.41 -18.61
N GLN A 475 109.42 14.16 -19.31
CA GLN A 475 109.02 14.97 -20.44
C GLN A 475 109.46 14.21 -21.69
N VAL A 476 108.54 13.91 -22.59
CA VAL A 476 108.84 13.28 -23.88
C VAL A 476 108.59 14.30 -24.99
N LYS A 477 109.49 14.36 -25.96
CA LYS A 477 109.38 15.17 -27.18
C LYS A 477 109.44 14.26 -28.40
N ILE A 478 108.47 14.42 -29.30
CA ILE A 478 108.36 13.72 -30.58
C ILE A 478 108.36 14.79 -31.68
N GLY A 479 109.18 14.63 -32.71
CA GLY A 479 109.32 15.66 -33.76
C GLY A 479 109.85 16.99 -33.21
N ARG A 480 109.49 18.11 -33.87
CA ARG A 480 110.01 19.44 -33.50
C ARG A 480 109.14 20.19 -32.49
N TYR A 481 107.82 19.99 -32.53
CA TYR A 481 106.84 20.78 -31.78
C TYR A 481 106.03 20.00 -30.75
N THR A 482 105.87 18.69 -30.91
CA THR A 482 105.03 17.87 -30.02
C THR A 482 105.82 17.40 -28.80
N CYS A 483 105.31 17.69 -27.61
CA CYS A 483 105.86 17.16 -26.37
C CYS A 483 104.78 17.02 -25.30
N PHE A 484 105.00 16.11 -24.38
CA PHE A 484 104.10 15.91 -23.25
C PHE A 484 104.89 15.64 -21.98
N SER A 485 104.37 16.14 -20.86
CA SER A 485 104.89 15.83 -19.53
C SER A 485 103.87 15.00 -18.77
N LEU A 486 104.38 14.06 -17.97
CA LEU A 486 103.57 13.28 -17.05
C LEU A 486 104.35 12.95 -15.78
N THR A 487 103.62 12.66 -14.72
CA THR A 487 104.17 12.17 -13.45
C THR A 487 103.88 10.67 -13.36
N LEU A 488 104.92 9.85 -13.27
CA LEU A 488 104.84 8.37 -13.37
C LEU A 488 104.25 7.73 -12.10
N GLY A 489 104.26 8.45 -10.99
CA GLY A 489 103.65 8.08 -9.72
C GLY A 489 103.92 9.14 -8.64
N LYS A 490 103.23 9.01 -7.51
CA LYS A 490 103.54 9.75 -6.27
C LYS A 490 104.17 8.78 -5.29
N TRP A 491 105.43 9.00 -4.91
CA TRP A 491 106.06 8.21 -3.87
C TRP A 491 106.26 9.03 -2.59
N SER A 492 105.98 8.41 -1.44
CA SER A 492 106.08 9.02 -0.12
C SER A 492 106.52 7.99 0.90
N GLY A 493 107.83 7.94 1.17
CA GLY A 493 108.36 7.22 2.32
C GLY A 493 107.95 7.91 3.63
N GLY A 494 107.62 7.13 4.65
CA GLY A 494 107.43 7.64 6.00
C GLY A 494 108.74 8.20 6.59
N MET A 495 108.64 8.93 7.71
CA MET A 495 109.82 9.31 8.48
C MET A 495 110.43 8.07 9.15
N GLU A 496 111.68 7.75 8.85
CA GLU A 496 112.46 6.76 9.60
C GLU A 496 113.42 7.51 10.55
N VAL A 497 113.60 7.00 11.77
CA VAL A 497 114.50 7.61 12.77
C VAL A 497 115.85 6.92 12.66
N ASP A 498 116.79 7.55 11.95
CA ASP A 498 118.13 7.00 11.67
C ASP A 498 119.02 6.91 12.92
N GLY A 499 118.79 7.76 13.94
CA GLY A 499 119.60 7.76 15.16
C GLY A 499 119.14 8.74 16.22
N GLN A 500 119.39 8.40 17.49
CA GLN A 500 119.06 9.20 18.68
C GLN A 500 120.25 9.18 19.63
N GLY A 501 120.58 10.34 20.20
CA GLY A 501 121.66 10.52 21.19
C GLY A 501 121.21 11.42 22.33
N ALA A 502 121.68 11.15 23.55
CA ALA A 502 121.45 12.03 24.70
C ALA A 502 122.33 13.29 24.60
N LEU A 503 121.81 14.42 25.05
CA LEU A 503 122.55 15.68 25.17
C LEU A 503 122.95 15.90 26.63
N ALA A 504 124.24 16.04 26.89
CA ALA A 504 124.71 16.39 28.23
C ALA A 504 124.50 17.90 28.50
N SER A 505 124.21 18.26 29.75
CA SER A 505 124.09 19.67 30.14
C SER A 505 125.42 20.39 29.93
N GLY A 506 125.41 21.44 29.10
CA GLY A 506 126.61 22.17 28.66
C GLY A 506 127.27 21.66 27.37
N GLN A 507 126.73 20.61 26.73
CA GLN A 507 127.20 20.17 25.41
C GLN A 507 126.60 21.05 24.31
N TYR A 508 127.40 22.03 23.85
CA TYR A 508 127.03 22.93 22.75
C TYR A 508 127.68 22.55 21.40
N ASP A 509 128.65 21.63 21.41
CA ASP A 509 129.18 20.99 20.20
C ASP A 509 128.49 19.64 19.99
N LEU A 510 127.92 19.47 18.80
CA LEU A 510 127.09 18.34 18.38
C LEU A 510 127.80 17.47 17.32
N THR A 511 129.00 17.87 16.89
CA THR A 511 129.78 17.19 15.84
C THR A 511 130.53 15.96 16.36
N ASN A 512 130.70 15.87 17.68
CA ASN A 512 131.29 14.72 18.38
C ASN A 512 130.25 14.07 19.32
N GLY A 513 130.42 12.77 19.56
CA GLY A 513 129.53 11.96 20.41
C GLY A 513 128.21 11.50 19.77
N PHE A 514 127.79 12.07 18.65
CA PHE A 514 126.64 11.60 17.88
C PHE A 514 127.05 10.55 16.82
N ASN A 515 126.25 9.49 16.66
CA ASN A 515 126.43 8.55 15.54
C ASN A 515 125.96 9.22 14.24
N TRP A 516 126.89 9.52 13.34
CA TRP A 516 126.60 10.16 12.07
C TRP A 516 125.63 9.33 11.20
N PRO A 517 124.69 9.96 10.45
CA PRO A 517 123.62 9.22 9.79
C PRO A 517 124.13 8.32 8.65
N ALA A 518 123.85 7.02 8.75
CA ALA A 518 124.44 6.00 7.88
C ALA A 518 123.63 5.69 6.58
N LYS A 519 122.74 6.60 6.14
CA LYS A 519 121.65 6.23 5.19
C LYS A 519 121.15 7.28 4.17
N ALA A 520 121.42 8.59 4.32
CA ALA A 520 120.75 9.57 3.46
C ALA A 520 121.38 10.98 3.31
N ASP A 521 122.69 11.12 3.52
CA ASP A 521 123.41 12.37 3.16
C ASP A 521 124.14 12.21 1.81
N ARG A 522 123.87 11.11 1.09
CA ARG A 522 124.36 10.76 -0.24
C ARG A 522 123.20 10.63 -1.22
N ILE A 523 123.29 11.32 -2.36
CA ILE A 523 122.21 11.34 -3.37
C ILE A 523 122.14 10.03 -4.17
N ASP A 524 123.22 9.24 -4.18
CA ASP A 524 123.33 7.89 -4.73
C ASP A 524 122.62 6.81 -3.87
N GLU A 525 122.23 7.13 -2.64
CA GLU A 525 121.36 6.28 -1.79
C GLU A 525 119.87 6.64 -1.93
N VAL A 526 119.55 7.71 -2.69
CA VAL A 526 118.18 8.11 -3.02
C VAL A 526 117.72 7.31 -4.22
N VAL A 527 116.48 6.80 -4.17
CA VAL A 527 115.96 5.81 -5.14
C VAL A 527 116.16 6.23 -6.60
N ASP A 528 116.96 5.45 -7.31
CA ASP A 528 117.27 5.62 -8.73
C ASP A 528 116.06 5.27 -9.63
N PHE A 529 115.16 6.23 -9.75
CA PHE A 529 114.05 6.17 -10.69
C PHE A 529 114.46 6.33 -12.15
N SER A 530 115.74 6.59 -12.50
CA SER A 530 116.15 6.67 -13.92
C SER A 530 115.84 5.36 -14.68
N ARG A 531 115.84 4.23 -13.96
CA ARG A 531 115.41 2.92 -14.45
C ARG A 531 113.94 2.86 -14.90
N LEU A 532 113.06 3.78 -14.50
CA LEU A 532 111.70 3.88 -15.07
C LEU A 532 111.71 4.36 -16.52
N ALA A 533 112.67 5.21 -16.93
CA ALA A 533 112.80 5.64 -18.31
C ALA A 533 112.95 4.43 -19.25
N ASN A 534 113.72 3.42 -18.82
CA ASN A 534 114.00 2.21 -19.58
C ASN A 534 112.74 1.38 -19.94
N TYR A 535 111.61 1.57 -19.28
CA TYR A 535 110.36 0.89 -19.64
C TYR A 535 109.52 1.67 -20.68
N ILE A 536 109.94 2.89 -21.02
CA ILE A 536 109.16 3.81 -21.85
C ILE A 536 109.61 3.73 -23.30
N ARG A 537 108.65 3.64 -24.22
CA ARG A 537 108.93 3.53 -25.65
C ARG A 537 107.94 4.31 -26.48
N VAL A 538 108.45 5.09 -27.42
CA VAL A 538 107.68 5.64 -28.54
C VAL A 538 107.79 4.69 -29.74
N THR A 539 106.67 4.35 -30.36
CA THR A 539 106.60 3.60 -31.63
C THR A 539 105.61 4.26 -32.57
N ALA A 540 105.97 4.49 -33.83
CA ALA A 540 105.05 4.97 -34.86
C ALA A 540 103.94 3.95 -35.18
N LEU A 541 102.76 4.45 -35.56
CA LEU A 541 101.54 3.69 -35.89
C LEU A 541 101.10 3.90 -37.34
#